data_AF-A0A9D7NNK3-F1
#
_entry.id   AF-A0A9D7NNK3-F1
#
_cell.length_a   1.000
_cell.length_b   1.000
_cell.length_c   1.000
_cell.angle_alpha   90.00
_cell.angle_beta   90.00
_cell.angle_gamma   90.00
#
_symmetry.space_group_name_H-M   'P 1'
#
loop_
_entity.id
_entity.type
_entity.pdbx_description
1 polymer ?
#
loop_
_entity_poly.entity_id
_entity_poly.type
_entity_poly.pdbx_seq_one_letter_code
_entity_poly.pdbx_strand_id
1 'polypeptide(L)'
;MSSNDALGQITAILSAAGGNPLDTLLPLVHADLRRLARAQRRQMEPGETLSTTALVNEAYLKLRRADYPNLANRAHFFSLAARAMRQILIDHARSRLAEQNAWCMERELRDKPMDDARISPG
;
A
#
# COMPACT_ATOMS: atom_id res chain seq x y z
N MET A 1 18.02 15.01 -24.40
CA MET A 1 17.48 13.78 -25.02
C MET A 1 16.07 13.59 -24.49
N SER A 2 15.10 13.66 -25.39
CA SER A 2 13.71 14.07 -25.13
C SER A 2 12.87 13.09 -24.32
N SER A 3 12.25 13.58 -23.25
CA SER A 3 11.18 12.91 -22.51
C SER A 3 9.93 12.55 -23.34
N ASN A 4 9.87 12.94 -24.62
CA ASN A 4 8.71 12.76 -25.50
C ASN A 4 8.66 11.37 -26.18
N ASP A 5 9.81 10.71 -26.43
CA ASP A 5 9.82 9.37 -27.07
C ASP A 5 9.35 8.26 -26.13
N ALA A 6 9.59 8.42 -24.82
CA ALA A 6 9.08 7.49 -23.82
C ALA A 6 7.54 7.53 -23.69
N LEU A 7 6.89 8.64 -24.09
CA LEU A 7 5.43 8.79 -24.08
C LEU A 7 4.76 7.94 -25.16
N GLY A 8 5.38 7.88 -26.35
CA GLY A 8 4.91 7.06 -27.46
C GLY A 8 5.10 5.58 -27.18
N GLN A 9 6.25 5.18 -26.61
CA GLN A 9 6.54 3.78 -26.35
C GLN A 9 5.59 3.14 -25.33
N ILE A 10 5.27 3.82 -24.23
CA ILE A 10 4.35 3.25 -23.23
C ILE A 10 2.94 3.15 -23.79
N THR A 11 2.42 4.21 -24.41
CA THR A 11 1.09 4.20 -25.01
C THR A 11 0.99 3.16 -26.14
N ALA A 12 2.04 2.99 -26.95
CA ALA A 12 2.11 1.95 -27.99
C ALA A 12 2.19 0.53 -27.41
N ILE A 13 2.95 0.32 -26.33
CA ILE A 13 2.99 -0.98 -25.63
C ILE A 13 1.63 -1.28 -24.99
N LEU A 14 0.95 -0.26 -24.46
CA LEU A 14 -0.38 -0.40 -23.85
C LEU A 14 -1.44 -0.73 -24.91
N SER A 15 -1.39 -0.09 -26.10
CA SER A 15 -2.36 -0.32 -27.19
C SER A 15 -2.11 -1.60 -27.98
N ALA A 16 -0.86 -2.08 -28.05
CA ALA A 16 -0.50 -3.32 -28.74
C ALA A 16 -0.71 -4.58 -27.87
N ALA A 17 -0.80 -4.43 -26.55
CA ALA A 17 -1.10 -5.54 -25.66
C ALA A 17 -2.58 -5.92 -25.79
N GLY A 18 -2.89 -7.04 -26.47
CA GLY A 18 -4.24 -7.61 -26.55
C GLY A 18 -4.80 -8.15 -25.21
N GLY A 19 -4.30 -7.65 -24.08
CA GLY A 19 -4.58 -8.08 -22.71
C GLY A 19 -4.42 -6.91 -21.72
N ASN A 20 -4.25 -7.16 -20.41
CA ASN A 20 -4.09 -6.06 -19.46
C ASN A 20 -2.75 -5.34 -19.72
N PRO A 21 -2.77 -4.06 -20.09
CA PRO A 21 -1.57 -3.32 -20.45
C PRO A 21 -0.52 -3.24 -19.32
N LEU A 22 -0.98 -3.38 -18.07
CA LEU A 22 -0.13 -3.41 -16.89
C LEU A 22 0.74 -4.66 -16.82
N ASP A 23 0.31 -5.79 -17.37
CA ASP A 23 1.05 -7.06 -17.28
C ASP A 23 2.33 -7.02 -18.12
N THR A 24 2.26 -6.34 -19.27
CA THR A 24 3.40 -6.09 -20.14
C THR A 24 4.34 -5.03 -19.57
N LEU A 25 3.77 -4.00 -18.93
CA LEU A 25 4.56 -2.93 -18.30
C LEU A 25 5.26 -3.36 -17.02
N LEU A 26 4.64 -4.25 -16.23
CA LEU A 26 5.10 -4.64 -14.91
C LEU A 26 6.58 -5.06 -14.91
N PRO A 27 7.05 -6.03 -15.72
CA PRO A 27 8.46 -6.43 -15.71
C PRO A 27 9.42 -5.29 -16.09
N LEU A 28 9.01 -4.36 -16.97
CA LEU A 28 9.81 -3.22 -17.41
C LEU A 28 9.99 -2.17 -16.29
N VAL A 29 8.95 -1.95 -15.48
CA VAL A 29 8.94 -0.94 -14.42
C VAL A 29 9.20 -1.53 -13.03
N HIS A 30 9.25 -2.85 -12.89
CA HIS A 30 9.36 -3.54 -11.61
C HIS A 30 10.62 -3.16 -10.81
N ALA A 31 11.75 -2.95 -11.50
CA ALA A 31 12.99 -2.51 -10.85
C ALA A 31 12.86 -1.09 -10.27
N ASP A 32 12.22 -0.18 -11.01
CA ASP A 32 11.98 1.19 -10.58
C ASP A 32 10.94 1.26 -9.46
N LEU A 33 9.88 0.46 -9.55
CA LEU A 33 8.89 0.32 -8.48
C LEU A 33 9.53 -0.22 -7.19
N ARG A 34 10.42 -1.22 -7.28
CA ARG A 34 11.16 -1.71 -6.10
C ARG A 34 12.08 -0.64 -5.50
N ARG A 35 12.73 0.19 -6.32
CA ARG A 35 13.54 1.31 -5.82
C ARG A 35 12.67 2.36 -5.11
N LEU A 36 11.55 2.74 -5.72
CA LEU A 36 10.59 3.68 -5.14
C LEU A 36 10.00 3.15 -3.83
N ALA A 37 9.58 1.90 -3.79
CA ALA A 37 9.05 1.23 -2.61
C ALA A 37 10.09 1.19 -1.47
N ARG A 38 11.36 0.93 -1.76
CA ARG A 38 12.44 1.01 -0.75
C ARG A 38 12.61 2.43 -0.22
N ALA A 39 12.63 3.42 -1.10
CA ALA A 39 12.77 4.82 -0.71
C ALA A 39 11.61 5.27 0.21
N GLN A 40 10.37 4.93 -0.16
CA GLN A 40 9.19 5.24 0.66
C GLN A 40 9.18 4.49 2.00
N ARG A 41 9.56 3.21 2.01
CA ARG A 41 9.68 2.44 3.26
C ARG A 41 10.72 3.04 4.22
N ARG A 42 11.86 3.53 3.72
CA ARG A 42 12.88 4.17 4.56
C ARG A 42 12.40 5.47 5.22
N GLN A 43 11.37 6.10 4.67
CA GLN A 43 10.76 7.30 5.26
C GLN A 43 9.71 6.97 6.33
N MET A 44 9.32 5.70 6.45
CA MET A 44 8.44 5.22 7.52
C MET A 44 9.23 4.59 8.67
N GLU A 45 8.71 4.77 9.88
CA GLU A 45 9.31 4.30 11.14
C GLU A 45 9.69 2.79 11.11
N PRO A 46 10.81 2.42 11.76
CA PRO A 46 11.29 1.05 11.79
C PRO A 46 10.50 0.23 12.82
N GLY A 47 9.42 -0.40 12.37
CA GLY A 47 8.74 -1.45 13.13
C GLY A 47 7.97 -2.35 12.18
N GLU A 48 8.41 -3.60 12.08
CA GLU A 48 7.90 -4.68 11.20
C GLU A 48 7.03 -4.18 10.04
N THR A 49 7.64 -3.34 9.19
CA THR A 49 6.95 -2.63 8.13
C THR A 49 6.80 -3.56 6.93
N LEU A 50 5.63 -3.54 6.30
CA LEU A 50 5.27 -4.28 5.08
C LEU A 50 6.47 -4.51 4.13
N SER A 51 6.74 -5.77 3.74
CA SER A 51 7.86 -6.09 2.83
C SER A 51 7.77 -5.29 1.53
N THR A 52 8.92 -4.85 1.00
CA THR A 52 9.00 -4.13 -0.28
C THR A 52 8.31 -4.90 -1.41
N THR A 53 8.41 -6.23 -1.40
CA THR A 53 7.75 -7.09 -2.41
C THR A 53 6.23 -7.09 -2.23
N ALA A 54 5.75 -7.15 -0.98
CA ALA A 54 4.31 -7.08 -0.68
C ALA A 54 3.73 -5.73 -1.12
N LEU A 55 4.42 -4.63 -0.81
CA LEU A 55 4.02 -3.27 -1.22
C LEU A 55 3.89 -3.14 -2.75
N VAL A 56 4.84 -3.70 -3.51
CA VAL A 56 4.79 -3.65 -4.99
C VAL A 56 3.64 -4.51 -5.53
N ASN A 57 3.44 -5.72 -5.00
CA ASN A 57 2.37 -6.62 -5.42
C ASN A 57 0.99 -6.03 -5.14
N GLU A 58 0.76 -5.50 -3.94
CA GLU A 58 -0.49 -4.86 -3.58
C GLU A 58 -0.77 -3.59 -4.40
N ALA A 59 0.26 -2.76 -4.62
CA ALA A 59 0.14 -1.59 -5.47
C ALA A 59 -0.28 -2.00 -6.90
N TYR A 60 0.33 -3.05 -7.45
CA TYR A 60 -0.05 -3.58 -8.76
C TYR A 60 -1.49 -4.12 -8.78
N LEU A 61 -1.92 -4.88 -7.77
CA LEU A 61 -3.31 -5.37 -7.68
C LEU A 61 -4.32 -4.22 -7.59
N LYS A 62 -3.99 -3.18 -6.83
CA LYS A 62 -4.82 -1.97 -6.70
C LYS A 62 -4.89 -1.21 -8.02
N LEU A 63 -3.75 -1.08 -8.71
CA LEU A 63 -3.68 -0.45 -10.02
C LEU A 63 -4.43 -1.25 -11.10
N ARG A 64 -4.42 -2.58 -11.01
CA ARG A 64 -5.14 -3.47 -11.95
C ARG A 64 -6.65 -3.44 -11.77
N ARG A 65 -7.11 -3.21 -10.54
CA ARG A 65 -8.54 -3.07 -10.20
C ARG A 65 -9.08 -1.69 -10.52
N ALA A 66 -8.24 -0.66 -10.43
CA ALA A 66 -8.59 0.68 -10.85
C ALA A 66 -8.46 0.76 -12.36
N ASP A 67 -9.58 0.77 -13.07
CA ASP A 67 -9.58 1.00 -14.51
C ASP A 67 -9.01 2.41 -14.76
N TYR A 68 -7.84 2.51 -15.40
CA TYR A 68 -7.20 3.77 -15.75
C TYR A 68 -7.34 3.99 -17.26
N PRO A 69 -8.52 4.43 -17.74
CA PRO A 69 -8.78 4.59 -19.18
C PRO A 69 -7.86 5.62 -19.85
N ASN A 70 -7.19 6.48 -19.07
CA ASN A 70 -6.29 7.54 -19.56
C ASN A 70 -4.89 7.47 -18.93
N LEU A 71 -4.27 6.28 -18.90
CA LEU A 71 -2.87 6.15 -18.52
C LEU A 71 -1.94 6.74 -19.60
N ALA A 72 -1.89 8.07 -19.67
CA ALA A 72 -1.31 8.80 -20.81
C ALA A 72 0.23 8.88 -20.80
N ASN A 73 0.88 8.70 -19.64
CA ASN A 73 2.33 8.84 -19.56
C ASN A 73 3.00 8.07 -18.42
N ARG A 74 4.31 7.81 -18.60
CA ARG A 74 5.19 7.13 -17.63
C ARG A 74 5.13 7.81 -16.26
N ALA A 75 5.22 9.13 -16.21
CA ALA A 75 5.25 9.90 -14.97
C ALA A 75 3.93 9.78 -14.18
N HIS A 76 2.79 9.69 -14.87
CA HIS A 76 1.46 9.53 -14.33
C HIS A 76 1.32 8.12 -13.77
N PHE A 77 1.77 7.10 -14.50
CA PHE A 77 1.86 5.73 -13.96
C PHE A 77 2.69 5.69 -12.67
N PHE A 78 3.91 6.26 -12.66
CA PHE A 78 4.73 6.30 -11.45
C PHE A 78 4.10 7.13 -10.33
N SER A 79 3.39 8.22 -10.66
CA SER A 79 2.67 9.04 -9.67
C SER A 79 1.52 8.28 -9.03
N LEU A 80 0.75 7.54 -9.83
CA LEU A 80 -0.32 6.65 -9.38
C LEU A 80 0.24 5.52 -8.51
N ALA A 81 1.31 4.85 -8.96
CA ALA A 81 1.98 3.81 -8.19
C ALA A 81 2.53 4.37 -6.87
N ALA A 82 3.18 5.54 -6.89
CA ALA A 82 3.68 6.20 -5.69
C ALA A 82 2.56 6.56 -4.71
N ARG A 83 1.39 6.96 -5.21
CA ARG A 83 0.21 7.27 -4.40
C ARG A 83 -0.40 5.99 -3.81
N ALA A 84 -0.55 4.94 -4.60
CA ALA A 84 -1.05 3.65 -4.15
C ALA A 84 -0.15 3.05 -3.05
N MET A 85 1.17 3.08 -3.24
CA MET A 85 2.14 2.60 -2.25
C MET A 85 2.06 3.39 -0.94
N ARG A 86 2.00 4.72 -1.00
CA ARG A 86 1.82 5.56 0.19
C ARG A 86 0.54 5.24 0.94
N GLN A 87 -0.57 5.04 0.22
CA GLN A 87 -1.85 4.69 0.85
C GLN A 87 -1.75 3.35 1.58
N ILE A 88 -1.20 2.32 0.95
CA ILE A 88 -1.01 0.99 1.56
C ILE A 88 -0.16 1.09 2.83
N LEU A 89 0.96 1.82 2.74
CA LEU A 89 1.85 2.04 3.87
C LEU A 89 1.14 2.77 5.05
N ILE A 90 0.34 3.79 4.76
CA ILE A 90 -0.45 4.52 5.78
C ILE A 90 -1.54 3.63 6.37
N ASP A 91 -2.24 2.86 5.55
CA ASP A 91 -3.30 1.95 5.99
C ASP A 91 -2.72 0.88 6.92
N HIS A 92 -1.55 0.31 6.60
CA HIS A 92 -0.83 -0.60 7.48
C HIS A 92 -0.43 0.03 8.82
N ALA A 93 0.11 1.26 8.79
CA ALA A 93 0.46 1.98 10.00
C ALA A 93 -0.79 2.27 10.87
N ARG A 94 -1.92 2.61 10.25
CA ARG A 94 -3.20 2.85 10.92
C ARG A 94 -3.78 1.59 11.53
N SER A 95 -3.80 0.47 10.80
CA SER A 95 -4.32 -0.80 11.31
C SER A 95 -3.54 -1.29 12.53
N ARG A 96 -2.21 -1.13 12.54
CA ARG A 96 -1.38 -1.48 13.70
C ARG A 96 -1.73 -0.66 14.94
N LEU A 97 -1.96 0.64 14.79
CA LEU A 97 -2.37 1.49 15.91
C LEU A 97 -3.76 1.10 16.43
N ALA A 98 -4.69 0.78 15.53
CA ALA A 98 -6.03 0.30 15.90
C ALA A 98 -5.98 -1.03 16.65
N GLU A 99 -5.15 -1.98 16.19
CA GLU A 99 -4.91 -3.24 16.89
C GLU A 99 -4.35 -2.96 18.29
N GLN A 100 -3.26 -2.19 18.42
CA GLN A 100 -2.68 -1.84 19.73
C GLN A 100 -3.70 -1.22 20.69
N ASN A 101 -4.57 -0.33 20.20
CA ASN A 101 -5.62 0.28 21.00
C ASN A 101 -6.69 -0.75 21.43
N ALA A 102 -7.04 -1.71 20.57
CA ALA A 102 -7.96 -2.79 20.92
C ALA A 102 -7.37 -3.68 22.03
N TRP A 103 -6.08 -4.02 21.93
CA TRP A 103 -5.37 -4.78 22.97
C TRP A 103 -5.26 -4.02 24.30
N CYS A 104 -5.17 -2.68 24.25
CA CYS A 104 -5.15 -1.85 25.44
C CYS A 104 -6.51 -1.84 26.14
N MET A 105 -7.62 -1.85 25.39
CA MET A 105 -8.98 -1.91 25.94
C MET A 105 -9.31 -3.28 26.56
N GLU A 106 -8.90 -4.38 25.91
CA GLU A 106 -9.13 -5.76 26.39
C GLU A 106 -8.37 -6.03 27.72
N ARG A 107 -7.17 -5.47 27.90
CA ARG A 107 -6.39 -5.63 29.14
C ARG A 107 -7.01 -4.91 30.33
N GLU A 108 -7.59 -3.73 30.13
CA GLU A 108 -8.25 -2.95 31.18
C GLU A 108 -9.51 -3.67 31.71
N LEU A 109 -10.24 -4.37 30.83
CA LEU A 109 -11.43 -5.14 31.19
C LEU A 109 -11.11 -6.41 32.00
N ARG A 110 -9.91 -6.99 31.82
CA ARG A 110 -9.47 -8.19 32.53
C ARG A 110 -8.91 -7.92 33.93
N ASP A 111 -8.46 -6.69 34.19
CA ASP A 111 -7.82 -6.32 35.46
C ASP A 111 -8.80 -5.66 36.45
N LYS A 112 -10.09 -5.59 36.13
CA LYS A 112 -11.10 -5.09 37.07
C LYS A 112 -11.25 -6.13 38.21
N PRO A 113 -10.87 -5.82 39.46
CA PRO A 113 -11.25 -6.69 40.56
C PRO A 113 -12.77 -6.70 40.64
N MET A 114 -13.37 -7.89 40.55
CA MET A 114 -14.69 -8.16 41.10
C MET A 114 -14.55 -7.96 42.61
N ASP A 115 -14.72 -6.72 43.06
CA ASP A 115 -14.83 -6.45 44.49
C ASP A 115 -16.24 -6.85 44.92
N ASP A 116 -16.28 -7.93 45.69
CA ASP A 116 -17.44 -8.46 46.37
C ASP A 116 -18.09 -7.38 47.23
N ALA A 117 -19.34 -7.02 46.95
CA ALA A 117 -20.24 -6.45 47.95
C ALA A 117 -21.34 -7.46 48.28
N ARG A 118 -20.91 -8.65 48.73
CA ARG A 118 -21.67 -9.44 49.70
C ARG A 118 -21.67 -8.68 51.03
N ILE A 119 -22.59 -7.74 51.22
CA ILE A 119 -23.01 -7.33 52.57
C ILE A 119 -24.53 -7.35 52.61
N SER A 120 -25.03 -8.47 53.13
CA SER A 120 -26.35 -8.61 53.73
C SER A 120 -26.46 -7.62 54.90
N PRO A 121 -27.57 -6.90 55.05
CA PRO A 121 -28.05 -6.49 56.36
C PRO A 121 -29.27 -7.33 56.71
N GLY A 122 -29.16 -8.06 57.82
CA GLY A 122 -30.31 -8.62 58.54
C GLY A 122 -31.00 -7.56 59.40
#